data_AF-A0A1B1ALX4-F1
#
_entry.id   AF-A0A1B1ALX4-F1
#
_cell.length_a   1.000
_cell.length_b   1.000
_cell.length_c   1.000
_cell.angle_alpha   90.00
_cell.angle_beta   90.00
_cell.angle_gamma   90.00
#
_symmetry.space_group_name_H-M   'P 1'
#
loop_
_entity.id
_entity.type
_entity.pdbx_description
1 polymer ?
#
loop_
_entity_poly.entity_id
_entity_poly.type
_entity_poly.pdbx_seq_one_letter_code
_entity_poly.pdbx_strand_id
1 'polypeptide(L)' 'MQPQPITSPCIKVCAVSGLTNTCIGCGRTLREIARWGSMDEAERKAIMAQLPARLAPAQPT' A
#
# COMPACT_ATOMS: atom_id res chain seq x y z
N MET A 1 -13.47 20.39 -10.22
CA MET A 1 -13.69 19.10 -9.55
C MET A 1 -12.49 18.83 -8.66
N GLN A 2 -12.54 19.18 -7.38
CA GLN A 2 -11.46 18.84 -6.44
C GLN A 2 -11.66 17.38 -6.06
N PRO A 3 -10.72 16.47 -6.36
CA PRO A 3 -10.87 15.09 -5.91
C PRO A 3 -10.88 15.11 -4.38
N GLN A 4 -11.95 14.56 -3.79
CA GLN A 4 -12.03 14.24 -2.37
C GLN A 4 -10.71 13.57 -1.96
N PRO A 5 -10.09 13.92 -0.82
CA PRO A 5 -8.80 13.36 -0.43
C PRO A 5 -8.94 11.84 -0.26
N ILE A 6 -8.48 11.10 -1.27
CA ILE A 6 -8.42 9.64 -1.24
C ILE A 6 -7.43 9.27 -0.14
N THR A 7 -7.93 8.67 0.94
CA THR A 7 -7.08 8.14 2.02
C THR A 7 -6.04 7.22 1.39
N SER A 8 -4.77 7.56 1.53
CA SER A 8 -3.66 6.86 0.92
C SER A 8 -2.54 6.70 1.94
N PRO A 9 -2.03 5.48 2.18
CA PRO A 9 -0.89 5.24 3.06
C PRO A 9 0.45 5.60 2.40
N CYS A 10 0.43 6.43 1.34
CA CYS A 10 1.63 6.78 0.59
C CYS A 10 2.46 7.83 1.33
N ILE A 11 3.70 7.48 1.68
CA ILE A 11 4.67 8.39 2.30
C ILE A 11 5.53 9.15 1.27
N LYS A 12 5.11 9.19 0.00
CA LYS A 12 5.84 9.76 -1.14
C LYS A 12 7.20 9.10 -1.43
N VAL A 13 7.43 7.91 -0.89
CA VAL A 13 8.57 7.05 -1.25
C VAL A 13 8.06 6.02 -2.27
N CYS A 14 8.61 6.06 -3.48
CA CYS A 14 8.29 5.11 -4.54
C CYS A 14 9.51 4.24 -4.83
N ALA A 15 9.70 3.20 -4.02
CA ALA A 15 10.75 2.21 -4.22
C ALA A 15 10.14 0.84 -4.00
N VAL A 16 10.10 0.02 -5.04
CA VAL A 16 9.52 -1.33 -5.00
C VAL A 16 10.64 -2.34 -4.80
N SER A 17 10.49 -3.19 -3.79
CA SER A 17 11.38 -4.33 -3.59
C SER A 17 11.17 -5.34 -4.72
N GLY A 18 12.22 -5.66 -5.46
CA GLY A 18 12.18 -6.70 -6.50
C GLY A 18 11.96 -8.11 -5.94
N LEU A 19 12.20 -8.32 -4.64
CA LEU A 19 12.02 -9.61 -3.97
C LEU A 19 10.56 -9.85 -3.58
N THR A 20 9.87 -8.82 -3.09
CA THR A 20 8.49 -8.93 -2.56
C THR A 20 7.44 -8.28 -3.45
N ASN A 21 7.87 -7.58 -4.50
CA ASN A 21 7.02 -6.80 -5.42
C ASN A 21 6.09 -5.80 -4.69
N THR A 22 6.56 -5.29 -3.55
CA THR A 22 5.88 -4.30 -2.70
C THR A 22 6.73 -3.05 -2.55
N CYS A 23 6.06 -1.90 -2.45
CA CYS A 23 6.70 -0.63 -2.13
C CYS A 23 7.26 -0.70 -0.71
N ILE A 24 8.55 -0.42 -0.54
CA ILE A 24 9.22 -0.43 0.76
C ILE A 24 8.74 0.71 1.67
N GLY A 25 8.20 1.78 1.09
CA GLY A 25 7.71 2.93 1.85
C GLY A 25 6.31 2.73 2.42
N CYS A 26 5.38 2.23 1.59
CA CYS A 26 3.97 2.08 1.99
C CYS A 26 3.49 0.62 2.08
N GLY A 27 4.32 -0.37 1.77
CA GLY A 27 3.98 -1.80 1.85
C GLY A 27 3.04 -2.31 0.75
N ARG A 28 2.66 -1.47 -0.21
CA ARG A 28 1.67 -1.79 -1.26
C ARG A 28 2.32 -2.35 -2.51
N THR A 29 1.69 -3.32 -3.14
CA THR A 29 2.09 -3.85 -4.44
C THR A 29 1.79 -2.86 -5.57
N LEU A 30 2.51 -2.97 -6.69
CA LEU A 30 2.23 -2.19 -7.90
C LEU A 30 0.78 -2.34 -8.38
N ARG A 31 0.19 -3.53 -8.25
CA ARG A 31 -1.21 -3.79 -8.61
C ARG A 31 -2.17 -3.01 -7.71
N GLU A 32 -1.91 -2.98 -6.40
CA GLU A 32 -2.73 -2.19 -5.48
C GLU A 32 -2.60 -0.69 -5.76
N ILE A 33 -1.40 -0.20 -6.12
CA ILE A 33 -1.16 1.20 -6.47
C ILE A 33 -1.94 1.58 -7.74
N ALA A 34 -1.85 0.76 -8.79
CA ALA A 34 -2.55 1.00 -10.06
C ALA A 34 -4.08 1.02 -9.90
N ARG A 35 -4.63 0.18 -9.00
CA ARG A 35 -6.09 0.05 -8.80
C ARG A 35 -6.65 0.97 -7.71
N TRP A 36 -5.81 1.71 -6.98
CA TRP A 36 -6.24 2.45 -5.79
C TRP A 36 -7.36 3.46 -6.05
N GLY A 37 -7.26 4.19 -7.16
CA GLY A 37 -8.24 5.20 -7.54
C GLY A 37 -9.63 4.62 -7.77
N SER A 38 -9.69 3.37 -8.23
CA SER A 38 -10.93 2.64 -8.53
C SER A 38 -11.44 1.77 -7.38
N MET A 39 -10.66 1.59 -6.30
CA MET A 39 -11.05 0.79 -5.13
C MET A 39 -12.05 1.53 -4.25
N ASP A 40 -13.02 0.79 -3.73
CA ASP A 40 -13.94 1.25 -2.69
C ASP A 40 -13.24 1.43 -1.34
N GLU A 41 -13.85 2.21 -0.45
CA GLU A 41 -13.28 2.49 0.88
C GLU A 41 -13.05 1.21 1.70
N ALA A 42 -13.93 0.21 1.57
CA ALA A 42 -13.79 -1.07 2.25
C ALA A 42 -12.53 -1.83 1.80
N GLU A 43 -12.28 -1.89 0.49
CA GLU A 43 -11.05 -2.50 -0.06
C GLU A 43 -9.80 -1.75 0.41
N ARG A 44 -9.85 -0.42 0.38
CA ARG A 44 -8.73 0.42 0.84
C ARG A 44 -8.41 0.16 2.32
N LYS A 45 -9.43 0.07 3.17
CA LYS A 45 -9.28 -0.25 4.61
C LYS A 45 -8.71 -1.65 4.81
N ALA A 46 -9.20 -2.65 4.08
CA ALA A 46 -8.68 -4.02 4.15
C ALA A 46 -7.20 -4.07 3.78
N ILE A 47 -6.80 -3.39 2.69
CA ILE A 47 -5.39 -3.29 2.30
C ILE A 47 -4.58 -2.60 3.39
N MET A 48 -5.04 -1.43 3.87
CA MET A 48 -4.34 -0.67 4.92
C MET A 48 -4.13 -1.47 6.20
N ALA A 49 -5.08 -2.31 6.60
CA ALA A 49 -4.94 -3.19 7.76
C ALA A 49 -3.86 -4.27 7.58
N GLN A 50 -3.55 -4.66 6.33
CA GLN A 50 -2.52 -5.66 6.05
C GLN A 50 -1.11 -5.06 5.89
N LEU A 51 -0.97 -3.77 5.56
CA LEU A 51 0.34 -3.14 5.32
C LEU A 51 1.32 -3.26 6.50
N PRO A 52 0.91 -3.07 7.76
CA PRO A 52 1.81 -3.23 8.91
C PRO A 52 2.40 -4.64 8.98
N ALA A 53 1.59 -5.67 8.70
CA ALA A 53 2.07 -7.06 8.69
C ALA A 53 3.02 -7.36 7.52
N ARG A 54 2.88 -6.65 6.39
CA ARG A 54 3.78 -6.77 5.23
C ARG A 54 5.09 -6.00 5.41
N LEU A 55 5.07 -4.93 6.18
CA LEU A 55 6.23 -4.09 6.52
C LEU A 55 6.97 -4.59 7.74
N ALA A 56 6.29 -5.36 8.61
CA ALA A 56 6.96 -6.09 9.67
C ALA A 56 8.03 -6.97 9.01
N PRO A 57 9.31 -6.83 9.39
CA PRO A 57 10.28 -7.84 9.01
C PRO A 57 9.70 -9.17 9.49
N ALA A 58 9.66 -10.18 8.62
CA ALA A 58 9.49 -11.55 9.08
C ALA A 58 10.67 -11.78 10.03
N GLN A 59 10.47 -11.51 11.32
CA GLN A 59 11.45 -11.78 12.36
C GLN A 59 11.73 -13.28 12.22
N PRO A 60 12.93 -13.69 11.79
CA PRO A 60 13.37 -15.01 12.16
C PRO A 60 13.60 -14.97 13.67
N THR A 61 13.11 -16.01 14.33
CA THR A 61 13.43 -16.46 15.69
C THR A 61 14.73 -15.92 16.27
#